data_AF-A0AA39C612-F1
#
_entry.id   AF-A0AA39C612-F1
#
_cell.length_a   1.000
_cell.length_b   1.000
_cell.length_c   1.000
_cell.angle_alpha   90.00
_cell.angle_beta   90.00
_cell.angle_gamma   90.00
#
_symmetry.space_group_name_H-M   'P 1'
#
loop_
_entity.id
_entity.type
_entity.pdbx_description
1 polymer ?
#
loop_
_entity_poly.entity_id
_entity_poly.type
_entity_poly.pdbx_seq_one_letter_code
_entity_poly.pdbx_strand_id
1 'polypeptide(L)' 'MAKSKNHTNHNQSRKAHRNGIKKPKRYRHESTLGMDSKFLRNQRFAKKHNLKPKLQIKKAAERKASRESKK' A
#
# COMPACT_ATOMS: atom_id res chain seq x y z
N MET A 1 -46.75 26.24 23.53
CA MET A 1 -45.39 25.71 23.25
C MET A 1 -45.13 25.88 21.76
N ALA A 2 -44.24 26.80 21.37
CA ALA A 2 -43.99 27.09 19.96
C ALA A 2 -42.99 26.08 19.39
N LYS A 3 -43.29 25.49 18.24
CA LYS A 3 -42.41 24.51 17.57
C LYS A 3 -41.24 25.23 16.90
N SER A 4 -40.02 24.82 17.20
CA SER A 4 -38.80 25.27 16.50
C SER A 4 -38.52 24.43 15.25
N LYS A 5 -37.63 24.90 14.37
CA LYS A 5 -37.15 24.13 13.22
C LYS A 5 -36.17 23.05 13.67
N ASN A 6 -36.43 21.80 13.30
CA ASN A 6 -35.65 20.64 13.78
C ASN A 6 -34.35 20.38 13.00
N HIS A 7 -34.21 20.87 11.75
CA HIS A 7 -33.03 20.61 10.93
C HIS A 7 -32.78 21.71 9.87
N THR A 8 -31.50 22.01 9.58
CA THR A 8 -31.10 22.87 8.45
C THR A 8 -29.69 22.54 7.94
N ASN A 9 -29.53 22.53 6.62
CA ASN A 9 -28.24 22.37 5.93
C ASN A 9 -27.69 23.72 5.39
N HIS A 10 -28.31 24.85 5.77
CA HIS A 10 -28.10 26.15 5.10
C HIS A 10 -26.64 26.65 5.08
N ASN A 11 -25.83 26.35 6.11
CA ASN A 11 -24.45 26.83 6.21
C ASN A 11 -23.39 25.71 6.12
N GLN A 12 -23.77 24.45 5.90
CA GLN A 12 -22.77 23.37 5.94
C GLN A 12 -21.83 23.42 4.72
N SER A 13 -22.39 23.67 3.52
CA SER A 13 -21.59 23.83 2.30
C SER A 13 -20.58 24.97 2.44
N ARG A 14 -21.04 26.16 2.87
CA ARG A 14 -20.16 27.32 3.10
C ARG A 14 -19.02 27.01 4.07
N LYS A 15 -19.30 26.31 5.19
CA LYS A 15 -18.27 25.89 6.16
C LYS A 15 -17.28 24.90 5.56
N ALA A 16 -17.76 23.90 4.82
CA ALA A 16 -16.91 22.89 4.19
C ALA A 16 -15.94 23.52 3.16
N HIS A 17 -16.38 24.59 2.48
CA HIS A 17 -15.57 25.27 1.47
C HIS A 17 -14.67 26.40 2.00
N ARG A 18 -14.83 26.88 3.25
CA ARG A 18 -13.95 27.93 3.81
C ARG A 18 -12.46 27.57 3.75
N ASN A 19 -12.13 26.32 4.10
CA ASN A 19 -10.76 25.78 4.04
C ASN A 19 -10.57 24.82 2.85
N GLY A 20 -11.64 24.58 2.10
CA GLY A 20 -11.73 23.60 1.02
C GLY A 20 -11.78 22.15 1.52
N ILE A 21 -12.58 21.33 0.83
CA ILE A 21 -12.65 19.88 1.06
C ILE A 21 -11.38 19.25 0.46
N LYS A 22 -10.44 18.82 1.32
CA LYS A 22 -9.16 18.25 0.87
C LYS A 22 -9.35 16.79 0.49
N LYS A 23 -8.79 16.41 -0.67
CA LYS A 23 -8.70 15.00 -1.10
C LYS A 23 -7.59 14.27 -0.32
N PRO A 24 -7.72 12.95 -0.09
CA PRO A 24 -6.64 12.16 0.48
C PRO A 24 -5.39 12.22 -0.42
N LYS A 25 -4.22 12.30 0.21
CA LYS A 25 -2.93 12.32 -0.51
C LYS A 25 -2.60 10.91 -1.01
N ARG A 26 -2.07 10.82 -2.23
CA ARG A 26 -1.49 9.57 -2.75
C ARG A 26 -0.03 9.50 -2.29
N TYR A 27 0.31 8.45 -1.56
CA TYR A 27 1.69 8.18 -1.13
C TYR A 27 2.32 7.13 -2.05
N ARG A 28 3.66 7.12 -2.15
CA ARG A 28 4.39 6.08 -2.91
C ARG A 28 4.15 4.67 -2.35
N HIS A 29 3.89 4.58 -1.05
CA HIS A 29 3.62 3.34 -0.34
C HIS A 29 2.28 3.46 0.38
N GLU A 30 1.33 2.60 0.02
CA GLU A 30 0.02 2.51 0.66
C GLU A 30 0.06 1.64 1.92
N SER A 31 -1.00 1.73 2.73
CA SER A 31 -1.16 0.89 3.92
C SER A 31 -1.37 -0.57 3.52
N THR A 32 -0.75 -1.49 4.26
CA THR A 32 -0.96 -2.94 4.11
C THR A 32 -2.03 -3.49 5.07
N LEU A 33 -2.76 -2.62 5.76
CA LEU A 33 -3.84 -3.03 6.66
C LEU A 33 -4.95 -3.74 5.87
N GLY A 34 -5.36 -4.92 6.35
CA GLY A 34 -6.36 -5.77 5.70
C GLY A 34 -5.81 -6.73 4.64
N MET A 35 -4.50 -6.73 4.37
CA MET A 35 -3.88 -7.78 3.55
C MET A 35 -3.84 -9.11 4.30
N ASP A 36 -3.86 -10.22 3.55
CA ASP A 36 -3.77 -11.56 4.11
C ASP A 36 -2.52 -11.74 4.98
N SER A 37 -2.75 -12.21 6.21
CA SER A 37 -1.71 -12.49 7.19
C SER A 37 -0.66 -13.47 6.69
N LYS A 38 -1.03 -14.48 5.89
CA LYS A 38 -0.10 -15.47 5.34
C LYS A 38 0.84 -14.81 4.33
N PHE A 39 0.29 -13.98 3.45
CA PHE A 39 1.09 -13.18 2.52
C PHE A 39 2.05 -12.23 3.25
N LEU A 40 1.57 -11.51 4.28
CA LEU A 40 2.42 -10.58 5.04
C LEU A 40 3.58 -11.29 5.75
N ARG A 41 3.34 -12.49 6.31
CA ARG A 41 4.39 -13.31 6.91
C ARG A 41 5.46 -13.69 5.87
N ASN A 42 5.05 -14.14 4.69
CA ASN A 42 5.98 -14.48 3.62
C ASN A 42 6.75 -13.25 3.10
N GLN A 43 6.05 -12.12 2.89
CA GLN A 43 6.67 -10.87 2.43
C GLN A 43 7.78 -10.39 3.37
N ARG A 44 7.58 -10.54 4.69
CA ARG A 44 8.61 -10.20 5.71
C ARG A 44 9.87 -11.03 5.50
N PHE A 45 9.75 -12.35 5.34
CA PHE A 45 10.91 -13.22 5.12
C PHE A 45 11.60 -12.96 3.77
N ALA A 46 10.81 -12.77 2.70
CA ALA A 46 11.33 -12.44 1.38
C ALA A 46 12.17 -11.15 1.39
N LYS A 47 11.68 -10.09 2.04
CA LYS A 47 12.43 -8.83 2.18
C LYS A 47 13.69 -9.00 3.05
N LYS A 48 13.60 -9.76 4.15
CA LYS A 48 14.70 -9.95 5.12
C LYS A 48 15.90 -10.69 4.51
N HIS A 49 15.66 -11.73 3.71
CA HIS A 49 16.71 -12.63 3.22
C HIS A 49 17.08 -12.42 1.75
N ASN A 50 16.65 -11.30 1.15
CA ASN A 50 17.00 -10.99 -0.23
C ASN A 50 18.50 -10.69 -0.38
N LEU A 51 19.16 -11.45 -1.24
CA LEU A 51 20.56 -11.21 -1.61
C LEU A 51 20.71 -9.92 -2.40
N LYS A 52 21.91 -9.32 -2.35
CA LYS A 52 22.23 -8.17 -3.20
C LYS A 52 22.11 -8.53 -4.69
N PRO A 53 21.67 -7.60 -5.56
CA PRO A 53 21.41 -7.89 -6.98
C PRO A 53 22.60 -8.55 -7.70
N LYS A 54 23.83 -8.10 -7.45
CA LYS A 54 25.05 -8.68 -8.05
C LYS A 54 25.20 -10.18 -7.74
N LEU A 55 24.93 -10.58 -6.50
CA LEU A 55 25.00 -11.98 -6.07
C LEU A 55 23.83 -12.80 -6.63
N GLN A 56 22.64 -12.20 -6.78
CA GLN A 56 21.49 -12.86 -7.40
C GLN A 56 21.78 -13.21 -8.86
N ILE A 57 22.32 -12.27 -9.64
CA ILE A 57 22.66 -12.47 -11.05
C ILE A 57 23.71 -13.57 -11.19
N LYS A 58 24.77 -13.54 -10.38
CA LYS A 58 25.81 -14.57 -10.38
C LYS A 58 25.22 -15.96 -10.11
N LYS A 59 24.45 -16.12 -9.02
CA LYS A 59 23.81 -17.40 -8.68
C LYS A 59 22.80 -17.87 -9.73
N ALA A 60 22.09 -16.94 -10.38
CA ALA A 60 21.14 -17.29 -11.43
C ALA A 60 21.86 -17.82 -12.69
N ALA A 61 22.96 -17.17 -13.09
CA ALA A 61 23.80 -17.63 -14.19
C ALA A 61 24.42 -19.01 -13.91
N GLU A 62 24.98 -19.21 -12.72
CA GLU A 62 25.52 -20.50 -12.26
C GLU A 62 24.45 -21.62 -12.33
N ARG A 63 23.25 -21.36 -11.80
CA ARG A 63 22.14 -22.32 -11.87
C ARG A 63 21.72 -22.62 -13.30
N LYS A 64 21.64 -21.61 -14.16
CA LYS A 64 21.28 -21.78 -15.57
C LYS A 64 22.29 -22.69 -16.28
N ALA A 65 23.58 -22.42 -16.14
CA ALA A 65 24.66 -23.24 -16.70
C ALA A 65 24.59 -24.69 -16.18
N SER A 66 24.39 -24.88 -14.87
CA SER A 66 24.28 -26.23 -14.28
C SER A 66 23.06 -27.02 -14.75
N ARG A 67 22.00 -26.34 -15.19
CA ARG A 67 20.79 -26.97 -15.74
C ARG A 67 20.99 -27.34 -17.21
N GLU A 68 21.67 -26.49 -17.96
CA GLU A 68 22.03 -26.75 -19.36
C GLU A 68 23.04 -27.90 -19.49
N SER A 69 23.99 -28.03 -18.56
CA SER A 69 24.95 -29.15 -18.55
C SER A 69 24.36 -30.50 -18.13
N LYS A 70 23.16 -30.51 -17.54
CA LYS A 70 22.44 -31.74 -17.13
C LYS A 70 21.42 -32.20 -18.18
N LYS A 71 21.21 -31.39 -19.21
CA LYS A 71 20.36 -31.70 -20.35
C LYS A 71 21.20 -32.36 -21.43
#